data_AF-A0A2T0Q241-F1
#
_entry.id   AF-A0A2T0Q241-F1
#
_cell.length_a   1.000
_cell.length_b   1.000
_cell.length_c   1.000
_cell.angle_alpha   90.00
_cell.angle_beta   90.00
_cell.angle_gamma   90.00
#
_symmetry.space_group_name_H-M   'P 1'
#
loop_
_entity.id
_entity.type
_entity.pdbx_description
1 polymer ?
#
loop_
_entity_poly.entity_id
_entity_poly.type
_entity_poly.pdbx_seq_one_letter_code
_entity_poly.pdbx_strand_id
1 'polypeptide(L)'
;MATRAPLTVVLVHGNFLGPWSWEPVAAILAGRGMRAVSVPLPSSTASAAGPGGDLHDDAAAVRAAVAGQDGPVVLCGHSYGGAVVTEAAAEADGAVAHLVYLAGAVPDAGESMADLARAASPPAAGGGEAGESVRVRGDGMIELLPDSARHRLFHDCDEERTRAALDRLVPSNPVVGTQPLRGAG
;
A
#
# COMPACT_ATOMS: atom_id res chain seq x y z
N MET A 1 37.80 6.04 8.09
CA MET A 1 36.73 5.01 8.14
C MET A 1 35.59 5.52 7.29
N ALA A 2 35.16 4.78 6.27
CA ALA A 2 33.98 5.15 5.49
C ALA A 2 32.74 4.96 6.36
N THR A 3 31.95 6.01 6.56
CA THR A 3 30.65 5.93 7.21
C THR A 3 29.72 5.11 6.33
N ARG A 4 29.19 3.99 6.83
CA ARG A 4 28.20 3.19 6.11
C ARG A 4 27.00 4.09 5.80
N ALA A 5 26.50 4.05 4.57
CA ALA A 5 25.29 4.77 4.19
C ALA A 5 24.14 4.42 5.14
N PRO A 6 23.28 5.39 5.49
CA PRO A 6 22.14 5.13 6.37
C PRO A 6 21.20 4.10 5.72
N LEU A 7 20.66 3.20 6.53
CA LEU A 7 19.67 2.23 6.06
C LEU A 7 18.46 2.98 5.48
N THR A 8 18.00 2.57 4.30
CA THR A 8 16.82 3.13 3.67
C THR A 8 15.64 2.19 3.80
N VAL A 9 14.50 2.74 4.25
CA VAL A 9 13.20 2.07 4.31
C VAL A 9 12.28 2.69 3.27
N VAL A 10 11.83 1.90 2.31
CA VAL A 10 10.82 2.30 1.33
C VAL A 10 9.45 1.87 1.87
N LEU A 11 8.57 2.84 2.04
CA LEU A 11 7.26 2.71 2.69
C LEU A 11 6.16 2.78 1.63
N VAL A 12 5.33 1.74 1.59
CA VAL A 12 4.28 1.55 0.58
C VAL A 12 2.93 1.49 1.29
N HIS A 13 2.06 2.45 0.97
CA HIS A 13 0.75 2.59 1.60
C HIS A 13 -0.27 1.58 1.02
N GLY A 14 -1.39 1.42 1.73
CA GLY A 14 -2.51 0.60 1.28
C GLY A 14 -3.52 1.41 0.44
N ASN A 15 -4.62 0.76 0.06
CA ASN A 15 -5.74 1.41 -0.60
C ASN A 15 -6.28 2.58 0.22
N PHE A 16 -6.76 3.61 -0.48
CA PHE A 16 -7.34 4.84 0.06
C PHE A 16 -6.42 5.75 0.87
N LEU A 17 -5.21 5.29 1.16
CA LEU A 17 -4.16 6.07 1.81
C LEU A 17 -3.18 6.60 0.77
N GLY A 18 -2.32 7.54 1.18
CA GLY A 18 -1.22 8.04 0.37
C GLY A 18 0.10 8.04 1.14
N PRO A 19 1.18 8.58 0.55
CA PRO A 19 2.50 8.71 1.21
C PRO A 19 2.44 9.40 2.57
N TRP A 20 1.46 10.27 2.75
CA TRP A 20 1.21 10.99 3.99
C TRP A 20 1.00 10.10 5.21
N SER A 21 0.41 8.91 5.02
CA SER A 21 0.10 7.97 6.11
C SER A 21 1.37 7.53 6.84
N TRP A 22 2.52 7.66 6.19
CA TRP A 22 3.83 7.32 6.71
C TRP A 22 4.58 8.50 7.33
N GLU A 23 4.08 9.73 7.29
CA GLU A 23 4.79 10.91 7.84
C GLU A 23 5.26 10.71 9.30
N PRO A 24 4.42 10.19 10.24
CA PRO A 24 4.87 9.95 11.61
C PRO A 24 5.98 8.88 11.69
N VAL A 25 5.86 7.81 10.89
CA VAL A 25 6.85 6.72 10.85
C VAL A 25 8.17 7.21 10.24
N ALA A 26 8.11 8.00 9.16
CA ALA A 26 9.28 8.61 8.54
C ALA A 26 10.03 9.51 9.53
N ALA A 27 9.32 10.30 10.34
CA ALA A 27 9.93 11.11 11.40
C ALA A 27 10.63 10.25 12.47
N ILE A 28 10.01 9.15 12.90
CA ILE A 28 10.61 8.20 13.86
C ILE A 28 11.87 7.54 13.27
N LEU A 29 11.82 7.12 12.01
CA LEU A 29 12.97 6.51 11.32
C LEU A 29 14.12 7.50 11.16
N ALA A 30 13.83 8.74 10.78
CA ALA A 30 14.82 9.82 10.69
C ALA A 30 15.49 10.09 12.04
N GLY A 31 14.73 10.12 13.14
CA GLY A 31 15.27 10.24 14.50
C GLY A 31 16.19 9.08 14.92
N ARG A 32 16.15 7.96 14.21
CA ARG A 32 17.03 6.79 14.40
C ARG A 32 18.17 6.73 13.38
N GLY A 33 18.37 7.77 12.57
CA GLY A 33 19.42 7.82 11.55
C GLY A 33 19.14 6.97 10.32
N MET A 34 17.89 6.59 10.09
CA MET A 34 17.45 5.87 8.89
C MET A 34 16.78 6.83 7.91
N ARG A 35 16.91 6.53 6.61
CA ARG A 35 16.21 7.25 5.55
C ARG A 35 14.87 6.57 5.29
N ALA A 36 13.80 7.36 5.14
CA ALA A 36 12.48 6.86 4.76
C ALA A 36 12.08 7.41 3.38
N VAL A 37 11.50 6.56 2.54
CA VAL A 37 11.00 6.92 1.20
C VAL A 37 9.56 6.44 1.08
N SER A 38 8.61 7.36 1.19
CA SER A 38 7.19 7.04 0.98
C SER A 38 6.85 7.15 -0.51
N VAL A 39 6.39 6.05 -1.11
CA VAL A 39 6.14 5.98 -2.56
C VAL A 39 4.70 6.38 -2.87
N PRO A 40 4.45 7.37 -3.77
CA PRO A 40 3.12 7.61 -4.31
C PRO A 40 2.74 6.50 -5.29
N LEU A 41 1.60 5.86 -5.08
CA LEU A 41 1.13 4.77 -5.94
C LEU A 41 0.29 5.32 -7.11
N PRO A 42 0.64 5.02 -8.39
CA PRO A 42 -0.17 5.34 -9.57
C PRO A 42 -1.65 5.00 -9.43
N SER A 43 -1.99 3.88 -8.79
CA SER A 43 -3.38 3.46 -8.55
C SER A 43 -4.17 4.38 -7.61
N SER A 44 -3.51 5.28 -6.89
CA SER A 44 -4.13 6.24 -5.97
C SER A 44 -4.45 7.61 -6.59
N THR A 45 -4.06 7.80 -7.85
CA THR A 45 -4.24 9.08 -8.57
C THR A 45 -4.99 8.87 -9.87
N ALA A 46 -6.13 9.53 -10.05
CA ALA A 46 -6.78 9.60 -11.36
C ALA A 46 -5.96 10.48 -12.32
N SER A 47 -5.96 10.14 -13.61
CA SER A 47 -5.31 10.94 -14.66
C SER A 47 -6.33 11.44 -15.68
N ALA A 48 -5.94 12.38 -16.54
CA ALA A 48 -6.76 12.82 -17.67
C ALA A 48 -7.07 11.67 -18.66
N ALA A 49 -6.32 10.57 -18.62
CA ALA A 49 -6.49 9.41 -19.49
C ALA A 49 -7.43 8.33 -18.93
N GLY A 50 -7.92 8.48 -17.69
CA GLY A 50 -8.79 7.49 -17.03
C GLY A 50 -8.42 7.23 -15.57
N PRO A 51 -8.97 6.15 -14.97
CA PRO A 51 -8.56 5.72 -13.63
C PRO A 51 -7.04 5.49 -13.58
N GLY A 52 -6.46 5.60 -12.38
CA GLY A 52 -5.01 5.53 -12.16
C GLY A 52 -4.35 4.24 -12.62
N GLY A 53 -3.08 4.06 -12.27
CA GLY A 53 -2.35 2.84 -12.58
C GLY A 53 -2.94 1.59 -11.93
N ASP A 54 -2.28 0.48 -12.19
CA ASP A 54 -2.67 -0.86 -11.76
C ASP A 54 -1.64 -1.46 -10.74
N LEU A 55 -1.83 -2.71 -10.30
CA LEU A 55 -0.90 -3.36 -9.36
C LEU A 55 0.55 -3.37 -9.86
N HIS A 56 0.75 -3.58 -11.16
CA HIS A 56 2.07 -3.69 -11.76
C HIS A 56 2.69 -2.31 -11.98
N ASP A 57 1.89 -1.28 -12.27
CA ASP A 57 2.34 0.11 -12.29
C ASP A 57 2.77 0.57 -10.90
N ASP A 58 2.03 0.20 -9.85
CA ASP A 58 2.39 0.45 -8.46
C ASP A 58 3.72 -0.23 -8.10
N ALA A 59 3.87 -1.50 -8.47
CA ALA A 59 5.11 -2.23 -8.28
C ALA A 59 6.28 -1.60 -9.04
N ALA A 60 6.05 -1.12 -10.27
CA ALA A 60 7.06 -0.42 -11.05
C ALA A 60 7.49 0.92 -10.39
N ALA A 61 6.55 1.67 -9.82
CA ALA A 61 6.86 2.89 -9.06
C ALA A 61 7.72 2.57 -7.82
N VAL A 62 7.42 1.47 -7.11
CA VAL A 62 8.24 1.01 -5.98
C VAL A 62 9.63 0.58 -6.44
N ARG A 63 9.76 -0.19 -7.54
CA ARG A 63 11.06 -0.57 -8.10
C ARG A 63 11.90 0.65 -8.51
N ALA A 64 11.28 1.67 -9.09
CA ALA A 64 11.97 2.92 -9.41
C ALA A 64 12.49 3.63 -8.15
N ALA A 65 11.70 3.64 -7.06
CA ALA A 65 12.13 4.18 -5.78
C ALA A 65 13.30 3.38 -5.18
N VAL A 66 13.28 2.05 -5.27
CA VAL A 66 14.36 1.15 -4.82
C VAL A 66 15.64 1.39 -5.64
N ALA A 67 15.54 1.46 -6.96
CA ALA A 67 16.69 1.66 -7.86
C ALA A 67 17.39 3.02 -7.63
N GLY A 68 16.68 4.02 -7.11
CA GLY A 68 17.24 5.31 -6.74
C GLY A 68 17.98 5.34 -5.40
N GLN A 69 18.29 4.18 -4.79
CA GLN A 69 18.93 4.09 -3.47
C GLN A 69 20.40 3.64 -3.53
N ASP A 70 21.21 4.20 -2.64
CA ASP A 70 22.60 3.81 -2.44
C ASP A 70 22.69 2.52 -1.60
N GLY A 71 22.38 1.38 -2.23
CA GLY A 71 22.50 0.05 -1.65
C GLY A 71 21.17 -0.60 -1.24
N PRO A 72 21.22 -1.80 -0.61
CA PRO A 72 20.03 -2.58 -0.31
C PRO A 72 19.06 -1.87 0.65
N VAL A 73 17.77 -2.00 0.39
CA VAL A 73 16.70 -1.33 1.15
C VAL A 73 15.84 -2.31 1.96
N VAL A 74 15.08 -1.79 2.91
CA VAL A 74 13.92 -2.49 3.49
C VAL A 74 12.67 -2.01 2.75
N LEU A 75 11.91 -2.93 2.16
CA LEU A 75 10.58 -2.65 1.63
C LEU A 75 9.52 -2.94 2.69
N CYS A 76 8.65 -1.98 2.99
CA CYS A 76 7.57 -2.14 3.96
C CYS A 76 6.23 -1.80 3.32
N GLY A 77 5.34 -2.79 3.22
CA GLY A 77 4.01 -2.65 2.63
C GLY A 77 2.90 -2.77 3.67
N HIS A 78 1.99 -1.80 3.70
CA HIS A 78 0.78 -1.83 4.53
C HIS A 78 -0.47 -2.22 3.75
N SER A 79 -1.29 -3.14 4.28
CA SER A 79 -2.54 -3.60 3.63
C SER A 79 -2.29 -4.01 2.17
N TYR A 80 -3.00 -3.43 1.19
CA TYR A 80 -2.73 -3.60 -0.25
C TYR A 80 -1.26 -3.42 -0.64
N GLY A 81 -0.54 -2.51 0.03
CA GLY A 81 0.89 -2.29 -0.18
C GLY A 81 1.73 -3.55 0.06
N GLY A 82 1.22 -4.55 0.79
CA GLY A 82 1.81 -5.88 0.90
C GLY A 82 1.95 -6.57 -0.46
N ALA A 83 0.87 -6.66 -1.24
CA ALA A 83 0.90 -7.24 -2.58
C ALA A 83 1.83 -6.45 -3.52
N VAL A 84 1.82 -5.11 -3.41
CA VAL A 84 2.71 -4.24 -4.19
C VAL A 84 4.19 -4.51 -3.89
N VAL A 85 4.58 -4.64 -2.62
CA VAL A 85 5.99 -4.92 -2.28
C VAL A 85 6.41 -6.34 -2.67
N THR A 86 5.51 -7.32 -2.63
CA THR A 86 5.77 -8.67 -3.14
C THR A 86 6.06 -8.64 -4.64
N GLU A 87 5.17 -8.00 -5.42
CA GLU A 87 5.32 -7.86 -6.88
C GLU A 87 6.59 -7.05 -7.25
N ALA A 88 6.89 -6.00 -6.47
CA ALA A 88 8.07 -5.19 -6.70
C ALA A 88 9.37 -5.96 -6.40
N ALA A 89 9.39 -6.78 -5.35
CA ALA A 89 10.56 -7.51 -4.92
C ALA A 89 10.96 -8.64 -5.89
N ALA A 90 10.01 -9.25 -6.57
CA ALA A 90 10.25 -10.35 -7.52
C ALA A 90 11.20 -9.97 -8.68
N GLU A 91 11.35 -8.68 -8.99
CA GLU A 91 12.25 -8.17 -10.04
C GLU A 91 13.33 -7.23 -9.47
N ALA A 92 13.55 -7.23 -8.15
CA ALA A 92 14.48 -6.33 -7.46
C ALA A 92 15.70 -7.07 -6.85
N ASP A 93 16.24 -8.04 -7.60
CA ASP A 93 17.33 -8.91 -7.18
C ASP A 93 18.52 -8.14 -6.57
N GLY A 94 18.85 -8.48 -5.33
CA GLY A 94 19.98 -7.89 -4.58
C GLY A 94 19.79 -6.45 -4.10
N ALA A 95 18.72 -5.76 -4.53
CA ALA A 95 18.41 -4.40 -4.10
C ALA A 95 17.50 -4.34 -2.86
N VAL A 96 16.79 -5.42 -2.54
CA VAL A 96 15.93 -5.53 -1.35
C VAL A 96 16.59 -6.46 -0.34
N ALA A 97 16.94 -5.93 0.83
CA ALA A 97 17.50 -6.70 1.93
C ALA A 97 16.42 -7.39 2.79
N HIS A 98 15.28 -6.74 2.97
CA HIS A 98 14.18 -7.25 3.79
C HIS A 98 12.82 -6.80 3.24
N LEU A 99 11.83 -7.70 3.36
CA LEU A 99 10.41 -7.41 3.15
C LEU A 99 9.70 -7.37 4.51
N VAL A 100 8.91 -6.33 4.73
CA VAL A 100 8.09 -6.13 5.92
C VAL A 100 6.64 -5.98 5.49
N TYR A 101 5.79 -6.86 6.01
CA TYR A 101 4.35 -6.81 5.80
C TYR A 101 3.68 -6.26 7.06
N LEU A 102 3.12 -5.05 6.98
CA LEU A 102 2.42 -4.40 8.09
C LEU A 102 0.90 -4.53 7.89
N ALA A 103 0.26 -5.49 8.55
CA ALA A 103 -1.13 -5.83 8.25
C ALA A 103 -1.36 -5.97 6.73
N GLY A 104 -0.35 -6.48 6.02
CA GLY A 104 -0.26 -6.52 4.57
C GLY A 104 -0.97 -7.74 4.00
N ALA A 105 -1.55 -7.59 2.82
CA ALA A 105 -1.99 -8.71 2.03
C ALA A 105 -0.79 -9.39 1.37
N VAL A 106 -0.79 -10.72 1.35
CA VAL A 106 0.31 -11.55 0.84
C VAL A 106 -0.30 -12.63 -0.06
N PRO A 107 -0.75 -12.30 -1.28
CA PRO A 107 -1.27 -13.29 -2.22
C PRO A 107 -0.14 -14.18 -2.72
N ASP A 108 -0.44 -15.45 -3.03
CA ASP A 108 0.50 -16.30 -3.77
C ASP A 108 0.56 -15.89 -5.24
N ALA A 109 1.58 -16.35 -5.96
CA ALA A 109 1.69 -16.12 -7.40
C ALA A 109 0.45 -16.68 -8.13
N GLY A 110 -0.17 -15.84 -8.95
CA GLY A 110 -1.44 -16.14 -9.62
C GLY A 110 -2.70 -15.76 -8.83
N GLU A 111 -2.59 -15.40 -7.55
CA GLU A 111 -3.71 -14.93 -6.73
C GLU A 111 -3.83 -13.40 -6.71
N SER A 112 -5.06 -12.93 -6.55
CA SER A 112 -5.41 -11.52 -6.38
C SER A 112 -5.90 -11.21 -4.95
N MET A 113 -6.01 -9.93 -4.62
CA MET A 113 -6.64 -9.48 -3.37
C MET A 113 -8.07 -10.00 -3.22
N ALA A 114 -8.81 -10.09 -4.32
CA ALA A 114 -10.17 -10.63 -4.33
C ALA A 114 -10.19 -12.13 -4.02
N ASP A 115 -9.17 -12.89 -4.43
CA ASP A 115 -9.03 -14.30 -4.08
C ASP A 115 -8.80 -14.47 -2.58
N LEU A 116 -7.89 -13.67 -2.00
CA LEU A 116 -7.68 -13.62 -0.55
C LEU A 116 -8.96 -13.29 0.23
N ALA A 117 -9.71 -12.28 -0.23
CA ALA A 117 -10.96 -11.88 0.42
C ALA A 117 -12.02 -13.00 0.39
N ARG A 118 -12.14 -13.72 -0.75
CA ARG A 118 -13.05 -14.87 -0.88
C ARG A 118 -12.63 -16.03 0.01
N ALA A 119 -11.32 -16.28 0.15
CA ALA A 119 -10.80 -17.32 1.03
C ALA A 119 -11.03 -17.00 2.52
N ALA A 120 -10.91 -15.72 2.91
CA ALA A 120 -11.13 -15.26 4.28
C ALA A 120 -12.61 -15.25 4.70
N SER A 121 -13.53 -15.10 3.75
CA SER A 121 -14.98 -15.07 4.00
C SER A 121 -15.72 -16.07 3.10
N PRO A 122 -15.60 -17.39 3.36
CA PRO A 122 -16.31 -18.39 2.59
C PRO A 122 -17.83 -18.27 2.83
N PRO A 123 -18.68 -18.55 1.82
CA PRO A 123 -20.13 -18.30 1.85
C PRO A 123 -20.92 -19.00 2.97
N ALA A 124 -20.30 -19.89 3.76
CA ALA A 124 -20.91 -20.53 4.92
C ALA A 124 -20.72 -19.76 6.25
N ALA A 125 -19.83 -18.75 6.30
CA ALA A 125 -19.65 -17.91 7.48
C ALA A 125 -20.76 -16.85 7.52
N GLY A 126 -21.94 -17.24 8.04
CA GLY A 126 -23.15 -16.42 8.16
C GLY A 126 -23.07 -15.24 9.14
N GLY A 127 -22.01 -14.44 9.06
CA GLY A 127 -21.77 -13.25 9.87
C GLY A 127 -20.70 -12.39 9.19
N GLY A 128 -20.95 -11.95 7.97
CA GLY A 128 -20.04 -11.05 7.27
C GLY A 128 -20.04 -9.70 7.97
N GLU A 129 -18.88 -9.25 8.45
CA GLU A 129 -18.66 -7.82 8.55
C GLU A 129 -19.01 -7.23 7.19
N ALA A 130 -19.90 -6.24 7.15
CA ALA A 130 -20.20 -5.54 5.91
C ALA A 130 -18.85 -5.11 5.31
N GLY A 131 -18.61 -5.50 4.05
CA GLY A 131 -17.38 -5.12 3.34
C GLY A 131 -17.18 -3.60 3.37
N GLU A 132 -15.98 -3.15 3.04
CA GLU A 132 -15.68 -1.73 2.94
C GLU A 132 -16.75 -1.00 2.13
N SER A 133 -17.36 0.02 2.74
CA SER A 133 -18.39 0.79 2.06
C SER A 133 -17.69 1.86 1.22
N VAL A 134 -17.78 1.70 -0.11
CA VAL A 134 -17.12 2.56 -1.08
C VAL A 134 -18.14 3.24 -1.99
N ARG A 135 -17.76 4.39 -2.56
CA ARG A 135 -18.49 5.05 -3.65
C ARG A 135 -17.65 5.01 -4.92
N VAL A 136 -18.27 4.60 -6.03
CA VAL A 136 -17.68 4.74 -7.36
C VAL A 136 -17.79 6.19 -7.81
N ARG A 137 -16.68 6.77 -8.27
CA ARG A 137 -16.60 8.12 -8.83
C ARG A 137 -16.95 8.10 -10.32
N GLY A 138 -17.22 9.28 -10.89
CA GLY A 138 -17.49 9.42 -12.32
C GLY A 138 -16.31 9.05 -13.24
N ASP A 139 -15.09 8.99 -12.70
CA ASP A 139 -13.87 8.59 -13.40
C ASP A 139 -13.52 7.09 -13.24
N GLY A 140 -14.43 6.31 -12.62
CA GLY A 140 -14.25 4.86 -12.44
C GLY A 140 -13.42 4.45 -11.22
N MET A 141 -12.81 5.40 -10.50
CA MET A 141 -12.10 5.12 -9.26
C MET A 141 -13.09 4.91 -8.10
N ILE A 142 -12.64 4.29 -7.02
CA ILE A 142 -13.42 4.10 -5.79
C ILE A 142 -12.88 4.97 -4.65
N GLU A 143 -13.78 5.51 -3.85
CA GLU A 143 -13.47 6.25 -2.61
C GLU A 143 -14.08 5.53 -1.41
N LEU A 144 -13.30 5.36 -0.36
CA LEU A 144 -13.79 4.83 0.91
C LEU A 144 -14.69 5.87 1.59
N LEU A 145 -15.88 5.47 2.00
CA LEU A 145 -16.79 6.37 2.70
C LEU A 145 -16.22 6.74 4.08
N PRO A 146 -16.37 7.99 4.55
CA PRO A 146 -15.78 8.46 5.80
C PRO A 146 -16.11 7.60 7.03
N ASP A 147 -17.36 7.15 7.17
CA ASP A 147 -17.78 6.29 8.28
C ASP A 147 -17.08 4.93 8.23
N SER A 148 -16.92 4.36 7.02
CA SER A 148 -16.17 3.12 6.82
C SER A 148 -14.69 3.32 7.16
N ALA A 149 -14.08 4.42 6.70
CA ALA A 149 -12.69 4.73 6.99
C ALA A 149 -12.44 4.93 8.50
N ARG A 150 -13.32 5.66 9.19
CA ARG A 150 -13.29 5.81 10.65
C ARG A 150 -13.34 4.46 11.33
N HIS A 151 -14.27 3.59 10.95
CA HIS A 151 -14.48 2.31 11.62
C HIS A 151 -13.40 1.26 11.29
N ARG A 152 -12.78 1.34 10.11
CA ARG A 152 -11.85 0.30 9.61
C ARG A 152 -10.39 0.68 9.74
N LEU A 153 -10.04 1.94 9.49
CA LEU A 153 -8.65 2.40 9.42
C LEU A 153 -8.23 3.24 10.63
N PHE A 154 -9.17 3.95 11.26
CA PHE A 154 -8.87 4.95 12.31
C PHE A 154 -9.68 4.74 13.59
N HIS A 155 -10.14 3.52 13.86
CA HIS A 155 -11.07 3.22 14.95
C HIS A 155 -10.45 3.40 16.35
N ASP A 156 -9.13 3.36 16.43
CA ASP A 156 -8.31 3.51 17.64
C ASP A 156 -7.64 4.90 17.73
N CYS A 157 -7.88 5.76 16.74
CA CYS A 157 -7.36 7.12 16.72
C CYS A 157 -8.28 8.09 17.50
N ASP A 158 -7.69 9.14 18.06
CA ASP A 158 -8.47 10.27 18.57
C ASP A 158 -9.21 11.01 17.43
N GLU A 159 -10.18 11.84 17.80
CA GLU A 159 -11.03 12.56 16.84
C GLU A 159 -10.24 13.54 15.95
N GLU A 160 -9.22 14.19 16.52
CA GLU A 160 -8.41 15.17 15.79
C GLU A 160 -7.62 14.47 14.67
N ARG A 161 -6.94 13.38 15.00
CA ARG A 161 -6.19 12.55 14.07
C ARG A 161 -7.11 11.91 13.04
N THR A 162 -8.26 11.39 13.48
CA THR A 162 -9.24 10.78 12.57
C THR A 162 -9.70 11.79 11.54
N ARG A 163 -10.15 12.98 11.95
CA ARG A 163 -10.59 14.03 11.03
C ARG A 163 -9.47 14.44 10.06
N ALA A 164 -8.26 14.67 10.58
CA ALA A 164 -7.11 15.03 9.74
C ALA A 164 -6.74 13.94 8.72
N ALA A 165 -6.93 12.67 9.07
CA ALA A 165 -6.69 11.55 8.17
C ALA A 165 -7.80 11.41 7.10
N LEU A 166 -9.07 11.60 7.49
CA LEU A 166 -10.21 11.56 6.56
C LEU A 166 -10.10 12.60 5.44
N ASP A 167 -9.62 13.80 5.77
CA ASP A 167 -9.40 14.89 4.79
C ASP A 167 -8.29 14.57 3.76
N ARG A 168 -7.49 13.53 4.01
CA ARG A 168 -6.33 13.15 3.20
C ARG A 168 -6.50 11.79 2.52
N LEU A 169 -7.65 11.15 2.66
CA LEU A 169 -7.96 9.95 1.90
C LEU A 169 -7.89 10.25 0.41
N VAL A 170 -7.39 9.27 -0.34
CA VAL A 170 -7.28 9.32 -1.80
C VAL A 170 -8.15 8.23 -2.42
N PRO A 171 -8.58 8.38 -3.68
CA PRO A 171 -9.26 7.29 -4.36
C PRO A 171 -8.32 6.11 -4.62
N SER A 172 -8.87 4.95 -4.97
CA SER A 172 -8.11 3.79 -5.46
C SER A 172 -8.72 3.29 -6.77
N ASN A 173 -7.88 2.82 -7.69
CA ASN A 173 -8.34 2.13 -8.91
C ASN A 173 -8.79 0.71 -8.53
N PRO A 174 -10.06 0.32 -8.70
CA PRO A 174 -10.55 -1.00 -8.28
C PRO A 174 -9.86 -2.17 -8.99
N VAL A 175 -9.20 -1.95 -10.13
CA VAL A 175 -8.51 -3.00 -10.89
C VAL A 175 -7.44 -3.72 -10.04
N VAL A 176 -6.79 -2.99 -9.11
CA VAL A 176 -5.72 -3.54 -8.24
C VAL A 176 -6.23 -4.67 -7.35
N GLY A 177 -7.54 -4.74 -7.10
CA GLY A 177 -8.17 -5.80 -6.33
C GLY A 177 -8.27 -7.13 -7.08
N THR A 178 -8.20 -7.10 -8.42
CA THR A 178 -8.48 -8.24 -9.30
C THR A 178 -7.26 -8.76 -10.05
N GLN A 179 -6.17 -7.99 -10.07
CA GLN A 179 -4.97 -8.40 -10.77
C GLN A 179 -4.21 -9.44 -9.96
N PRO A 180 -3.76 -10.53 -10.61
CA PRO A 180 -2.96 -11.53 -9.93
C PRO A 180 -1.54 -11.03 -9.73
N LEU A 181 -0.93 -11.47 -8.64
CA LEU A 181 0.52 -11.39 -8.46
C LEU A 181 1.21 -12.19 -9.58
N ARG A 182 2.22 -11.62 -10.26
CA ARG A 182 2.97 -12.33 -11.32
C ARG A 182 4.06 -13.22 -10.74
N GLY A 183 4.67 -12.81 -9.63
CA GLY A 183 5.70 -13.58 -8.95
C GLY A 183 5.78 -13.24 -7.47
N ALA A 184 6.04 -14.27 -6.65
CA ALA A 184 6.46 -14.12 -5.27
C ALA A 184 7.97 -14.37 -5.25
N GLY A 185 8.76 -13.32 -5.01
CA GLY A 185 10.23 -13.41 -4.88
C GLY A 185 10.67 -14.19 -3.65
#